data_AF-A0A1B7MIH6-F1
#
_entry.id   AF-A0A1B7MIH6-F1
#
_cell.length_a   1.000
_cell.length_b   1.000
_cell.length_c   1.000
_cell.angle_alpha   90.00
_cell.angle_beta   90.00
_cell.angle_gamma   90.00
#
_symmetry.space_group_name_H-M   'P 1'
#
loop_
_entity.id
_entity.type
_entity.pdbx_description
1 polymer ?
#
loop_
_entity_poly.entity_id
_entity_poly.type
_entity_poly.pdbx_seq_one_letter_code
_entity_poly.pdbx_strand_id
1 'polypeptide(L)' 'MPGNRCHIPAAVKQQWVTMSAHMSPRAIAQVTHASYRTVNRVRRLSRLTGAVVSKAVIPVYLQQQMFRICCLV' A
#
# COMPACT_ATOMS: atom_id res chain seq x y z
N MET A 1 -6.20 11.80 22.30
CA MET A 1 -6.22 12.43 20.96
C MET A 1 -6.24 11.31 19.92
N PRO A 2 -7.40 10.96 19.31
CA PRO A 2 -7.41 10.03 18.19
C PRO A 2 -6.58 10.67 17.06
N GLY A 3 -5.43 10.07 16.76
CA GLY A 3 -4.48 10.69 15.84
C GLY A 3 -5.10 10.89 14.46
N ASN A 4 -4.91 12.09 13.88
CA ASN A 4 -5.24 12.46 12.49
C ASN A 4 -4.47 11.58 11.48
N ARG A 5 -4.83 10.31 11.40
CA ARG A 5 -4.34 9.40 10.37
C ARG A 5 -5.25 9.57 9.17
N CYS A 6 -4.86 10.44 8.24
CA CYS A 6 -5.56 10.55 6.96
C CYS A 6 -5.50 9.19 6.25
N HIS A 7 -6.66 8.59 6.00
CA HIS A 7 -6.74 7.38 5.20
C HIS A 7 -6.40 7.73 3.76
N ILE A 8 -5.34 7.12 3.24
CA ILE A 8 -4.92 7.29 1.84
C ILE A 8 -5.35 6.04 1.07
N PRO A 9 -6.19 6.18 0.03
CA PRO A 9 -6.64 5.08 -0.80
C PRO A 9 -5.48 4.31 -1.44
N ALA A 10 -5.66 3.01 -1.66
CA ALA A 10 -4.66 2.16 -2.29
C ALA A 10 -4.28 2.63 -3.71
N ALA A 11 -5.26 3.12 -4.48
CA ALA A 11 -5.04 3.65 -5.83
C ALA A 11 -4.06 4.85 -5.82
N VAL A 12 -4.19 5.74 -4.84
CA VAL A 12 -3.29 6.89 -4.67
C VAL A 12 -1.86 6.41 -4.33
N LYS A 13 -1.73 5.40 -3.47
CA LYS A 13 -0.43 4.78 -3.16
C LYS A 13 0.20 4.14 -4.39
N GLN A 14 -0.60 3.47 -5.22
CA GLN A 14 -0.14 2.90 -6.49
C GLN A 14 0.37 3.99 -7.45
N GLN A 15 -0.38 5.10 -7.57
CA GLN A 15 0.02 6.23 -8.38
C GLN A 15 1.38 6.80 -7.93
N TRP A 16 1.62 6.95 -6.63
CA TRP A 16 2.93 7.41 -6.12
C TRP A 16 4.08 6.46 -6.46
N VAL A 17 3.82 5.16 -6.47
CA VAL A 17 4.83 4.17 -6.87
C VAL A 17 5.13 4.29 -8.36
N THR A 18 4.12 4.42 -9.21
CA THR A 18 4.31 4.66 -10.65
C THR A 18 5.09 5.95 -10.90
N MET A 19 4.72 7.05 -10.24
CA MET A 19 5.46 8.32 -10.34
C MET A 19 6.92 8.18 -9.88
N SER A 20 7.20 7.30 -8.91
CA SER A 20 8.56 7.10 -8.38
C SER A 20 9.55 6.48 -9.36
N ALA A 21 9.08 5.96 -10.49
CA ALA A 21 9.93 5.52 -11.59
C ALA A 21 10.65 6.70 -12.28
N HIS A 22 10.05 7.89 -12.26
CA HIS A 22 10.55 9.07 -12.97
C HIS A 22 10.73 10.30 -12.07
N MET A 23 10.26 10.25 -10.82
CA MET A 23 10.27 11.39 -9.89
C MET A 23 10.88 11.05 -8.52
N SER A 24 11.50 12.05 -7.90
CA SER A 24 11.97 11.94 -6.51
C SER A 24 10.77 11.93 -5.54
N PRO A 25 10.88 11.31 -4.34
CA PRO A 25 9.78 11.30 -3.37
C PRO A 25 9.40 12.69 -2.89
N ARG A 26 10.35 13.65 -2.94
CA ARG A 26 10.09 15.06 -2.58
C ARG A 26 9.22 15.75 -3.63
N ALA A 27 9.49 15.53 -4.90
CA ALA A 27 8.67 16.05 -5.99
C ALA A 27 7.26 15.44 -5.96
N ILE A 28 7.14 14.14 -5.72
CA ILE A 28 5.83 13.47 -5.56
C ILE A 28 5.05 14.08 -4.40
N ALA A 29 5.70 14.31 -3.25
CA ALA A 29 5.07 14.92 -2.09
C ALA A 29 4.53 16.33 -2.38
N GLN A 30 5.27 17.13 -3.16
CA GLN A 30 4.85 18.46 -3.59
C GLN A 30 3.64 18.40 -4.53
N VAL A 31 3.68 17.55 -5.56
CA VAL A 31 2.60 17.43 -6.56
C VAL A 31 1.31 16.87 -5.96
N THR A 32 1.43 15.94 -5.02
CA THR A 32 0.27 15.23 -4.45
C THR A 32 -0.21 15.81 -3.12
N HIS A 33 0.43 16.89 -2.66
CA HIS A 33 0.24 17.50 -1.33
C HIS A 33 0.30 16.48 -0.18
N ALA A 34 1.06 15.40 -0.38
CA ALA A 34 1.22 14.34 0.60
C ALA A 34 2.48 14.57 1.43
N SER A 35 2.51 14.04 2.66
CA SER A 35 3.73 14.07 3.45
C SER A 35 4.84 13.25 2.77
N TYR A 36 6.02 13.85 2.63
CA TYR A 36 7.23 13.17 2.17
C TYR A 36 7.50 11.86 2.92
N ARG A 37 7.28 11.85 4.25
CA ARG A 37 7.45 10.65 5.08
C ARG A 37 6.52 9.52 4.63
N THR A 38 5.28 9.84 4.30
CA THR A 38 4.28 8.86 3.84
C THR A 38 4.61 8.32 2.46
N VAL A 39 4.96 9.21 1.51
CA VAL A 39 5.38 8.82 0.16
C VAL A 39 6.62 7.90 0.24
N ASN A 40 7.61 8.27 1.04
CA ASN A 40 8.83 7.46 1.20
C ASN A 40 8.53 6.08 1.82
N ARG A 41 7.59 6.00 2.77
CA ARG A 41 7.18 4.74 3.38
C ARG A 41 6.49 3.82 2.37
N VAL A 42 5.58 4.34 1.55
CA VAL A 42 4.89 3.59 0.49
C VAL A 42 5.88 3.10 -0.57
N ARG A 43 6.77 3.97 -1.04
CA ARG A 43 7.83 3.59 -2.00
C ARG A 43 8.74 2.50 -1.44
N ARG A 44 9.18 2.61 -0.19
CA ARG A 44 10.03 1.60 0.46
C ARG A 44 9.30 0.28 0.61
N LEU A 45 8.03 0.29 1.00
CA LEU A 45 7.20 -0.91 1.09
C LEU A 45 7.11 -1.62 -0.27
N SER A 46 6.82 -0.87 -1.34
CA SER A 46 6.75 -1.43 -2.69
C SER A 46 8.08 -2.01 -3.15
N ARG A 47 9.21 -1.37 -2.87
CA ARG A 47 10.54 -1.91 -3.20
C ARG A 47 10.87 -3.21 -2.47
N LEU A 48 10.41 -3.36 -1.24
CA LEU A 48 10.72 -4.52 -0.40
C LEU A 48 9.77 -5.70 -0.64
N THR A 49 8.51 -5.43 -0.97
CA THR A 49 7.45 -6.44 -0.98
C THR A 49 6.70 -6.57 -2.31
N GLY A 50 6.92 -5.65 -3.25
CA GLY A 50 6.10 -5.50 -4.45
C GLY A 50 4.71 -4.91 -4.18
N ALA A 51 4.30 -4.72 -2.92
CA ALA A 51 2.96 -4.26 -2.55
C ALA A 51 2.93 -2.77 -2.16
N VAL A 52 1.82 -2.09 -2.45
CA VAL A 52 1.60 -0.67 -2.10
C VAL A 52 0.72 -0.47 -0.86
N VAL A 53 0.11 -1.56 -0.39
CA VAL A 53 -0.63 -1.62 0.86
C VAL A 53 0.04 -2.67 1.73
N SER A 54 0.28 -2.36 3.00
CA SER A 54 0.54 -3.39 4.00
C SER A 54 -0.75 -4.18 4.19
N LYS A 55 -0.99 -5.16 3.32
CA LYS A 55 -1.94 -6.22 3.65
C LYS A 55 -1.39 -6.88 4.91
N ALA A 56 -2.20 -6.96 5.96
CA ALA A 56 -1.94 -7.95 6.99
C ALA A 56 -1.74 -9.25 6.23
N VAL A 57 -0.54 -9.85 6.34
CA VAL A 57 -0.24 -11.11 5.71
C VAL A 57 -1.16 -12.11 6.39
N ILE A 58 -2.37 -12.29 5.87
CA ILE A 58 -3.14 -13.49 6.14
C ILE A 58 -2.34 -14.56 5.41
N PRO A 59 -1.71 -15.51 6.12
CA PRO A 59 -0.94 -16.56 5.47
C PRO A 59 -1.87 -17.24 4.46
N VAL A 60 -1.39 -17.41 3.23
CA VAL A 60 -2.12 -17.97 2.08
C VAL A 60 -2.82 -19.31 2.41
N TYR A 61 -2.39 -20.00 3.46
CA TYR A 61 -3.04 -21.18 4.05
C TYR A 61 -4.52 -20.98 4.43
N LEU A 62 -4.92 -19.81 4.94
CA LEU A 62 -6.33 -19.58 5.34
C LEU A 62 -7.26 -19.35 4.14
N GLN A 63 -6.73 -18.87 3.01
CA GLN A 63 -7.55 -18.60 1.82
C GLN A 63 -7.89 -19.89 1.05
N GLN A 64 -7.02 -20.91 1.12
CA GLN A 64 -7.30 -22.24 0.57
C GLN A 64 -8.26 -23.06 1.45
N GLN A 65 -8.26 -22.83 2.77
CA GLN A 65 -9.13 -23.55 3.69
C GLN A 65 -10.60 -23.11 3.57
N MET A 66 -10.87 -21.82 3.33
CA MET A 66 -12.25 -21.34 3.08
C MET A 66 -12.82 -21.82 1.74
N PHE A 67 -12.01 -21.93 0.68
CA PHE A 67 -12.48 -22.44 -0.62
C PHE A 67 -12.86 -23.93 -0.56
N ARG A 68 -12.16 -24.72 0.28
CA ARG A 68 -12.51 -26.14 0.48
C ARG A 68 -13.79 -26.36 1.28
N ILE A 69 -14.17 -25.44 2.16
CA ILE A 69 -15.41 -25.57 2.96
C ILE A 69 -16.63 -25.14 2.14
N CYS A 70 -16.51 -24.12 1.28
CA CYS A 70 -17.64 -23.64 0.48
C CYS A 70 -17.98 -24.50 -0.76
N CYS A 71 -17.13 -25.44 -1.18
CA CYS A 71 -17.43 -26.36 -2.30
C CYS A 71 -17.94 -27.74 -1.86
N LEU A 72 -18.26 -27.93 -0.57
CA LEU A 72 -18.71 -29.21 0.01
C LEU A 72 -20.09 -29.11 0.68
N VAL A 73 -20.89 -28.13 0.27
CA VAL A 73 -22.32 -28.01 0.61
C VAL A 73 -23.14 -27.99 -0.66
#